data_AF-A0A2L1C9B9-F1
#
_entry.id   AF-A0A2L1C9B9-F1
#
_cell.length_a   1.000
_cell.length_b   1.000
_cell.length_c   1.000
_cell.angle_alpha   90.00
_cell.angle_beta   90.00
_cell.angle_gamma   90.00
#
_symmetry.space_group_name_H-M   'P 1'
#
loop_
_entity.id
_entity.type
_entity.pdbx_description
1 polymer ?
#
loop_
_entity_poly.entity_id
_entity_poly.type
_entity_poly.pdbx_seq_one_letter_code
_entity_poly.pdbx_strand_id
1 'polypeptide(L)' 'MKFHYIIKKGAIPESYGVASGKNELLRILKLVKDEKCKLKVLSRPEFLKIKRKIDMKTNRKRDRMFKIERIDYLNA' A
#
# COMPACT_ATOMS: atom_id res chain seq x y z
N MET A 1 20.71 4.42 -3.68
CA MET A 1 19.72 5.17 -4.47
C MET A 1 18.34 4.58 -4.21
N LYS A 2 17.37 5.35 -3.71
CA LYS A 2 16.04 4.83 -3.33
C LYS A 2 15.06 4.92 -4.51
N PHE A 3 14.29 3.87 -4.73
CA PHE A 3 13.27 3.78 -5.77
C PHE A 3 11.89 3.76 -5.15
N HIS A 4 11.06 4.75 -5.47
CA HIS A 4 9.67 4.78 -5.05
C HIS A 4 8.84 4.01 -6.08
N TYR A 5 8.12 2.99 -5.63
CA TYR A 5 7.32 2.15 -6.53
C TYR A 5 5.89 2.00 -6.01
N ILE A 6 5.00 1.69 -6.94
CA ILE A 6 3.63 1.30 -6.65
C ILE A 6 3.33 -0.03 -7.33
N ILE A 7 2.44 -0.80 -6.72
CA ILE A 7 1.92 -2.05 -7.26
C ILE A 7 0.46 -1.80 -7.65
N LYS A 8 0.14 -2.05 -8.91
CA LYS A 8 -1.21 -1.92 -9.46
C LYS A 8 -1.77 -3.27 -9.86
N LYS A 9 -3.06 -3.46 -9.61
CA LYS A 9 -3.85 -4.56 -10.19
C LYS A 9 -4.82 -3.94 -11.19
N GLY A 10 -4.51 -4.06 -12.48
CA GLY A 10 -5.20 -3.31 -13.54
C GLY A 10 -5.03 -1.79 -13.37
N ALA A 11 -6.14 -1.05 -13.22
CA ALA A 11 -6.14 0.39 -13.03
C ALA A 11 -5.99 0.81 -11.54
N ILE A 12 -6.18 -0.13 -10.61
CA ILE A 12 -6.28 0.17 -9.18
C ILE A 12 -4.89 0.10 -8.53
N PRO A 13 -4.43 1.17 -7.85
CA PRO A 13 -3.22 1.09 -7.03
C PRO A 13 -3.55 0.35 -5.73
N GLU A 14 -2.93 -0.81 -5.53
CA GLU A 14 -3.20 -1.68 -4.38
C GLU A 14 -2.15 -1.50 -3.27
N SER A 15 -0.89 -1.33 -3.63
CA SER A 15 0.20 -1.19 -2.66
C SER A 15 1.28 -0.21 -3.14
N TYR A 16 2.11 0.24 -2.21
CA TYR A 16 3.22 1.16 -2.46
C TYR A 16 4.42 0.77 -1.59
N GLY A 17 5.62 1.15 -2.02
CA GLY A 17 6.82 0.93 -1.22
C GLY A 17 8.03 1.69 -1.73
N VAL A 18 9.15 1.52 -1.02
CA VAL A 18 10.44 2.12 -1.36
C VAL A 18 11.49 1.04 -1.34
N ALA A 19 12.18 0.83 -2.48
CA ALA A 19 13.30 -0.09 -2.59
C ALA A 19 14.62 0.67 -2.45
N SER A 20 15.57 0.09 -1.72
CA SER A 20 16.89 0.66 -1.42
C SER A 20 17.87 0.53 -2.58
N GLY A 21 17.56 -0.34 -3.56
CA GLY A 21 18.39 -0.58 -4.73
C GLY A 21 17.66 -1.36 -5.84
N LYS A 22 18.32 -1.51 -6.99
CA LYS A 22 17.75 -2.21 -8.16
C LYS A 22 17.47 -3.69 -7.87
N ASN A 23 18.34 -4.36 -7.10
CA ASN A 23 18.18 -5.78 -6.79
C ASN A 23 16.91 -6.06 -5.98
N GLU A 24 16.58 -5.19 -5.03
CA GLU A 24 15.35 -5.28 -4.26
C GLU A 24 14.12 -5.04 -5.15
N LEU A 25 14.18 -4.05 -6.03
CA LEU A 25 13.12 -3.79 -6.99
C LEU A 25 12.86 -4.99 -7.93
N LEU A 26 13.92 -5.66 -8.39
CA LEU A 26 13.81 -6.86 -9.23
C LEU A 26 13.22 -8.05 -8.47
N ARG A 27 13.56 -8.22 -7.19
CA ARG A 27 12.94 -9.25 -6.33
C ARG A 27 11.44 -9.01 -6.19
N ILE A 28 11.04 -7.77 -5.93
CA ILE A 28 9.62 -7.40 -5.82
C ILE A 28 8.92 -7.59 -7.17
N LEU A 29 9.54 -7.20 -8.28
CA LEU A 29 8.99 -7.41 -9.61
C LEU A 29 8.72 -8.90 -9.90
N LYS A 30 9.63 -9.79 -9.47
CA LYS A 30 9.44 -11.24 -9.60
C LYS A 30 8.24 -11.72 -8.79
N LEU A 31 8.12 -11.33 -7.52
CA LEU A 31 6.99 -11.70 -6.66
C LEU A 31 5.64 -11.24 -7.22
N VAL A 32 5.60 -10.03 -7.76
CA VAL A 32 4.36 -9.38 -8.22
C VAL A 32 3.90 -9.92 -9.59
N LYS A 33 4.80 -10.58 -10.36
CA LYS A 33 4.51 -11.09 -11.71
C LYS A 33 3.45 -12.19 -11.69
N ASP A 34 3.48 -13.06 -10.68
CA ASP A 34 2.58 -14.20 -10.58
C ASP A 34 1.14 -13.79 -10.21
N GLU A 35 0.97 -12.63 -9.57
CA GLU A 35 -0.33 -12.15 -9.06
C GLU A 35 -1.14 -11.27 -10.04
N LYS A 36 -0.75 -11.22 -11.33
CA LYS A 36 -1.30 -10.30 -12.35
C LYS A 36 -1.18 -8.82 -11.95
N CYS A 37 -0.20 -8.50 -11.11
CA CYS A 37 0.06 -7.15 -10.66
C CYS A 37 1.20 -6.52 -11.48
N LYS A 38 1.18 -5.19 -11.60
CA LYS A 38 2.20 -4.41 -12.31
C LYS A 38 2.93 -3.51 -11.33
N LEU A 39 4.25 -3.63 -11.28
CA LEU A 39 5.10 -2.70 -10.54
C LEU A 39 5.44 -1.50 -11.43
N LYS A 40 5.23 -0.28 -10.93
CA LYS A 40 5.63 0.96 -11.61
C LYS A 40 6.50 1.79 -10.68
N VAL A 41 7.71 2.14 -11.14
CA VAL A 41 8.57 3.12 -10.47
C VAL A 41 8.08 4.51 -10.83
N LEU A 42 8.07 5.41 -9.84
CA LEU A 42 7.56 6.77 -9.99
C LEU A 42 8.54 7.79 -9.42
N SER A 43 8.36 9.03 -9.86
CA SER A 43 8.94 10.18 -9.17
C SER A 43 8.36 10.29 -7.75
N ARG A 44 9.13 10.88 -6.82
CA ARG A 44 8.68 11.13 -5.44
C ARG A 44 7.34 11.89 -5.36
N PRO A 45 7.08 12.99 -6.12
CA PRO A 45 5.81 13.70 -6.01
C PRO A 45 4.61 12.86 -6.46
N GLU A 46 4.74 12.08 -7.55
CA GLU A 46 3.67 11.19 -8.01
C GLU A 46 3.41 10.05 -7.02
N PHE A 47 4.47 9.48 -6.45
CA PHE A 47 4.37 8.46 -5.43
C PHE A 47 3.56 8.94 -4.21
N LEU A 48 3.85 10.14 -3.71
CA LEU A 48 3.14 10.69 -2.54
C LEU A 48 1.65 10.90 -2.81
N LYS A 49 1.28 11.34 -4.02
CA LYS A 49 -0.13 11.49 -4.42
C LYS A 49 -0.87 10.15 -4.36
N ILE A 50 -0.24 9.07 -4.83
CA ILE A 50 -0.86 7.73 -4.87
C ILE A 50 -0.87 7.09 -3.49
N LYS A 51 0.22 7.21 -2.72
CA LYS A 51 0.30 6.78 -1.31
C LYS A 51 -0.88 7.31 -0.49
N ARG A 52 -1.14 8.62 -0.57
CA ARG A 52 -2.27 9.25 0.15
C ARG A 52 -3.63 8.64 -0.21
N LYS A 53 -3.84 8.30 -1.49
CA LYS A 53 -5.09 7.64 -1.94
C LYS A 53 -5.24 6.24 -1.34
N ILE A 54 -4.16 5.45 -1.32
CA ILE A 54 -4.17 4.11 -0.72
C ILE A 54 -4.40 4.22 0.79
N ASP A 55 -3.67 5.09 1.48
CA ASP A 55 -3.81 5.28 2.93
C ASP A 55 -5.25 5.69 3.31
N MET A 56 -5.86 6.59 2.55
CA MET A 56 -7.25 7.01 2.77
C MET A 56 -8.25 5.85 2.56
N LYS A 57 -8.05 5.00 1.53
CA LYS A 57 -8.88 3.80 1.30
C LYS A 57 -8.77 2.84 2.50
N THR A 58 -7.56 2.64 3.02
CA THR A 58 -7.31 1.78 4.18
C THR A 58 -7.94 2.34 5.45
N ASN A 59 -7.79 3.62 5.72
CA ASN A 59 -8.40 4.25 6.90
C ASN A 59 -9.93 4.16 6.85
N ARG A 60 -10.57 4.47 5.72
CA ARG A 60 -12.02 4.28 5.55
C ARG A 60 -12.48 2.84 5.79
N LYS A 61 -11.67 1.84 5.43
CA LYS A 61 -11.97 0.43 5.74
C LYS A 61 -11.85 0.16 7.23
N ARG A 62 -10.80 0.66 7.89
CA ARG A 62 -10.62 0.52 9.34
C ARG A 62 -11.77 1.16 10.10
N ASP A 63 -12.18 2.38 9.75
CA ASP A 63 -13.29 3.08 10.43
C ASP A 63 -14.61 2.29 10.35
N ARG A 64 -14.84 1.57 9.24
CA ARG A 64 -16.03 0.71 9.07
C ARG A 64 -15.95 -0.59 9.85
N MET A 65 -14.76 -1.16 9.97
CA MET A 65 -14.54 -2.51 10.50
C MET A 65 -14.30 -2.49 12.01
N PHE A 66 -13.59 -1.48 12.50
CA PHE A 66 -13.35 -1.23 13.92
C PHE A 66 -14.38 -0.21 14.42
N LYS A 67 -15.63 -0.64 14.57
CA LYS A 67 -16.50 0.03 15.55
C LYS A 67 -15.88 -0.24 16.91
N ILE A 68 -15.33 0.80 17.54
CA ILE A 68 -14.78 0.71 18.89
C ILE A 68 -15.96 0.39 19.82
N GLU A 69 -16.13 -0.88 20.19
CA GLU A 69 -17.01 -1.24 21.29
C GLU A 69 -16.26 -0.92 22.58
N ARG A 70 -16.72 0.13 23.27
CA ARG A 70 -16.26 0.46 24.62
C ARG A 70 -16.88 -0.55 25.58
N ILE A 71 -16.10 -1.56 25.97
CA ILE A 71 -16.48 -2.51 27.01
C ILE A 71 -16.19 -1.84 28.35
N ASP A 72 -17.21 -1.22 28.95
CA ASP A 72 -17.13 -0.75 30.33
C ASP A 72 -17.30 -1.98 31.25
N TYR A 73 -16.22 -2.38 31.93
CA TYR A 73 -16.20 -3.46 32.92
C TYR A 73 -16.91 -3.06 34.23
N LEU A 74 -18.11 -2.47 34.16
CA LEU A 74 -18.80 -1.91 35.32
C LEU A 74 -19.72 -2.90 36.07
N ASN A 75 -19.78 -4.17 35.67
CA ASN A 75 -20.55 -5.19 36.38
C ASN A 75 -19.72 -6.47 36.58
N ALA A 76 -18.70 -6.42 37.44
CA ALA A 76 -18.06 -7.58 38.04
C ALA A 76 -18.42 -7.64 39.53
#